data_AF-A0A2D4FPR3-F1
#
_entry.id   AF-A0A2D4FPR3-F1
#
_cell.length_a   1.000
_cell.length_b   1.000
_cell.length_c   1.000
_cell.angle_alpha   90.00
_cell.angle_beta   90.00
_cell.angle_gamma   90.00
#
_symmetry.space_group_name_H-M   'P 1'
#
loop_
_entity.id
_entity.type
_entity.pdbx_description
1 polymer ?
#
loop_
_entity_poly.entity_id
_entity_poly.type
_entity_poly.pdbx_seq_one_letter_code
_entity_poly.pdbx_strand_id
1 'polypeptide(L)'
;MARCRFRKCIAAQLSRVLKIPPENLVKSISAVPVSKNRQTADFQFSMSPVLDENSTNYTTSDNNLQAEELANKLKCDTIVSQISPGKGTVDFTINRDLLAKTVLQQVFEDGSE
;
A
#
# COMPACT_ATOMS: atom_id res chain seq x y z
N MET A 1 19.01 -6.61 -5.78
CA MET A 1 18.10 -5.76 -4.96
C MET A 1 16.66 -6.22 -5.15
N ALA A 2 16.13 -7.01 -4.21
CA ALA A 2 14.73 -7.42 -4.23
C ALA A 2 13.82 -6.20 -3.99
N ARG A 3 13.43 -5.50 -5.06
CA ARG A 3 12.41 -4.45 -5.00
C ARG A 3 11.12 -5.09 -4.50
N CYS A 4 10.69 -4.74 -3.28
CA CYS A 4 9.54 -5.29 -2.55
C CYS A 4 8.35 -5.59 -3.48
N ARG A 5 8.05 -6.88 -3.70
CA ARG A 5 6.98 -7.33 -4.61
C ARG A 5 5.61 -6.78 -4.16
N PHE A 6 5.35 -6.74 -2.86
CA PHE A 6 4.08 -6.23 -2.31
C PHE A 6 3.83 -4.76 -2.67
N ARG A 7 4.82 -3.87 -2.56
CA ARG A 7 4.67 -2.46 -2.99
C ARG A 7 4.35 -2.34 -4.47
N LYS A 8 4.93 -3.18 -5.32
CA LYS A 8 4.64 -3.20 -6.76
C LYS A 8 3.21 -3.67 -7.05
N CYS A 9 2.73 -4.69 -6.32
CA CYS A 9 1.36 -5.18 -6.45
C CYS A 9 0.35 -4.11 -6.04
N ILE A 10 0.55 -3.47 -4.87
CA ILE A 10 -0.29 -2.36 -4.41
C ILE A 10 -0.25 -1.21 -5.43
N ALA A 11 0.93 -0.84 -5.94
CA ALA A 11 1.05 0.21 -6.96
C ALA A 11 0.31 -0.12 -8.26
N ALA A 12 0.38 -1.38 -8.72
CA ALA A 12 -0.35 -1.82 -9.92
C ALA A 12 -1.87 -1.75 -9.72
N GLN A 13 -2.35 -2.04 -8.51
CA GLN A 13 -3.75 -1.91 -8.16
C GLN A 13 -4.20 -0.44 -8.15
N LEU A 14 -3.44 0.41 -7.45
CA LEU A 14 -3.68 1.87 -7.40
C LEU A 14 -3.66 2.49 -8.80
N SER A 15 -2.72 2.07 -9.65
CA SER A 15 -2.58 2.54 -11.03
C SER A 15 -3.86 2.37 -11.85
N ARG A 16 -4.60 1.27 -11.66
CA ARG A 16 -5.85 1.01 -12.38
C ARG A 16 -6.95 2.00 -12.03
N VAL A 17 -6.98 2.46 -10.78
CA VAL A 17 -7.97 3.41 -10.25
C VAL A 17 -7.56 4.84 -10.54
N LEU A 18 -6.31 5.20 -10.24
CA LEU A 18 -5.77 6.55 -10.36
C LEU A 18 -5.32 6.92 -11.78
N LYS A 19 -5.18 5.93 -12.67
CA LYS A 19 -4.64 6.11 -14.04
C LYS A 19 -3.22 6.68 -14.08
N ILE A 20 -2.44 6.46 -13.02
CA ILE A 20 -1.03 6.86 -12.90
C ILE A 20 -0.14 5.62 -13.06
N PRO A 21 1.02 5.70 -13.75
CA PRO A 21 1.93 4.55 -13.87
C PRO A 21 2.40 4.02 -12.51
N PRO A 22 2.45 2.68 -12.31
CA PRO A 22 2.77 2.09 -11.01
C PRO A 22 4.16 2.49 -10.50
N GLU A 23 5.14 2.69 -11.38
CA GLU A 23 6.49 3.16 -11.05
C GLU A 23 6.52 4.51 -10.31
N ASN A 24 5.55 5.38 -10.59
CA ASN A 24 5.42 6.68 -9.93
C ASN A 24 4.76 6.54 -8.55
N LEU A 25 3.93 5.52 -8.38
CA LEU A 25 3.19 5.26 -7.14
C LEU A 25 4.02 4.50 -6.11
N VAL A 26 4.97 3.66 -6.53
CA VAL A 26 5.80 2.85 -5.61
C VAL A 26 6.54 3.70 -4.57
N LYS A 27 6.96 4.92 -4.93
CA LYS A 27 7.67 5.84 -4.01
C LYS A 27 6.78 6.37 -2.88
N SER A 28 5.48 6.45 -3.12
CA SER A 28 4.48 6.93 -2.17
C SER A 28 3.89 5.83 -1.30
N ILE A 29 4.36 4.59 -1.47
CA ILE A 29 3.98 3.42 -0.66
C ILE A 29 5.10 3.12 0.34
N SER A 30 4.81 3.28 1.63
CA SER A 30 5.72 2.98 2.73
C SER A 30 5.22 1.80 3.56
N ALA A 31 6.14 1.06 4.18
CA ALA A 31 5.77 0.11 5.22
C ALA A 31 5.35 0.88 6.48
N VAL A 32 4.35 0.37 7.20
CA VAL A 32 3.92 0.97 8.47
C VAL A 32 4.76 0.37 9.61
N PRO A 33 5.27 1.19 10.55
CA PRO A 33 5.98 0.69 11.72
C PRO A 33 5.10 -0.27 12.53
N VAL A 34 5.66 -1.41 12.93
CA VAL A 34 4.96 -2.37 13.77
C VAL A 34 4.81 -1.84 15.20
N SER A 35 3.63 -2.03 15.79
CA SER A 35 3.35 -1.69 17.18
C SER A 35 3.11 -2.94 18.01
N LYS A 36 3.61 -2.95 19.25
CA LYS A 36 3.35 -4.03 20.22
C LYS A 36 1.92 -4.00 20.74
N ASN A 37 1.26 -2.85 20.69
CA ASN A 37 0.00 -2.60 21.41
C ASN A 37 -1.23 -2.74 20.53
N ARG A 38 -1.07 -2.73 19.19
CA ARG A 38 -2.18 -2.78 18.24
C ARG A 38 -1.74 -3.43 16.94
N GLN A 39 -2.68 -4.13 16.31
CA GLN A 39 -2.52 -4.55 14.93
C GLN A 39 -2.53 -3.31 14.02
N THR A 40 -1.42 -3.07 13.33
CA THR A 40 -1.30 -2.02 12.32
C THR A 40 -1.47 -2.61 10.93
N ALA A 41 -1.76 -1.76 9.95
CA ALA A 41 -1.59 -2.13 8.54
C ALA A 41 -0.12 -2.46 8.26
N ASP A 42 0.15 -3.09 7.11
CA ASP A 42 1.50 -3.45 6.69
C ASP A 42 2.11 -2.37 5.79
N PHE A 43 1.28 -1.76 4.95
CA PHE A 43 1.67 -0.67 4.05
C PHE A 43 0.67 0.48 4.10
N GLN A 44 1.14 1.67 3.76
CA GLN A 44 0.31 2.85 3.56
C GLN A 44 0.69 3.54 2.26
N PHE A 45 -0.29 4.10 1.56
CA PHE A 45 -0.12 4.98 0.42
C PHE A 45 -0.43 6.41 0.85
N SER A 46 0.53 7.32 0.64
CA SER A 46 0.36 8.75 0.97
C SER A 46 -0.24 9.51 -0.22
N MET A 47 -1.35 10.23 0.01
CA MET A 47 -2.00 11.05 -1.02
C MET A 47 -1.16 12.30 -1.40
N SER A 48 -0.26 12.71 -0.50
CA SER A 48 0.41 14.01 -0.48
C SER A 48 1.44 14.33 -1.56
N PRO A 49 2.12 13.37 -2.24
CA PRO A 49 3.05 13.72 -3.32
C PRO A 49 2.62 13.23 -4.71
N VAL A 50 1.47 12.54 -4.83
CA VAL A 50 1.04 11.93 -6.10
C VAL A 50 0.07 12.81 -6.88
N LEU A 51 -0.63 13.71 -6.18
CA LEU A 51 -1.75 14.44 -6.78
C LEU A 51 -1.44 15.87 -7.19
N ASP A 52 -0.37 16.54 -6.74
CA ASP A 52 -0.01 17.86 -7.26
C ASP A 52 1.40 18.33 -6.85
N GLU A 53 2.24 18.65 -7.83
CA GLU A 53 3.40 19.56 -7.67
C GLU A 53 2.93 21.03 -7.74
N ASN A 54 1.64 21.27 -8.02
CA ASN A 54 1.11 22.55 -8.50
C ASN A 54 -0.11 23.09 -7.74
N SER A 55 -0.57 22.45 -6.66
CA SER A 55 -1.72 22.95 -5.88
C SER A 55 -1.39 23.07 -4.40
N THR A 56 -1.35 24.31 -3.96
CA THR A 56 -0.98 24.72 -2.60
C THR A 56 -2.16 24.70 -1.62
N ASN A 57 -3.32 24.12 -1.97
CA ASN A 57 -4.59 24.42 -1.29
C ASN A 57 -5.50 23.22 -0.96
N TYR A 58 -4.98 22.00 -0.75
CA TYR A 58 -5.82 20.93 -0.18
C TYR A 58 -5.83 21.00 1.34
N THR A 59 -7.01 21.17 1.94
CA THR A 59 -7.14 21.10 3.40
C THR A 59 -6.96 19.66 3.87
N THR A 60 -6.57 19.45 5.13
CA THR A 60 -6.46 18.10 5.72
C THR A 60 -7.79 17.33 5.64
N SER A 61 -8.93 18.04 5.63
CA SER A 61 -10.26 17.47 5.43
C SER A 61 -10.42 16.85 4.03
N ASP A 62 -9.99 17.57 2.99
CA ASP A 62 -10.11 17.11 1.60
C ASP A 62 -9.26 15.86 1.36
N ASN A 63 -8.07 15.81 1.96
CA ASN A 63 -7.17 14.65 1.85
C ASN A 63 -7.75 13.39 2.51
N ASN A 64 -8.46 13.53 3.63
CA ASN A 64 -9.11 12.39 4.29
C ASN A 64 -10.29 11.87 3.46
N LEU A 65 -11.12 12.75 2.92
CA LEU A 65 -12.26 12.37 2.10
C LEU A 65 -11.81 11.70 0.79
N GLN A 66 -10.77 12.22 0.14
CA GLN A 66 -10.17 11.58 -1.03
C GLN A 66 -9.58 10.20 -0.71
N ALA A 67 -8.93 10.05 0.45
CA ALA A 67 -8.41 8.75 0.89
C ALA A 67 -9.54 7.74 1.14
N GLU A 68 -10.65 8.18 1.73
CA GLU A 68 -11.85 7.37 1.92
C GLU A 68 -12.49 6.95 0.60
N GLU A 69 -12.70 7.88 -0.33
CA GLU A 69 -13.20 7.56 -1.67
C GLU A 69 -12.30 6.58 -2.42
N LEU A 70 -10.98 6.77 -2.30
CA LEU A 70 -10.01 5.87 -2.94
C LEU A 70 -10.06 4.48 -2.32
N ALA A 71 -10.08 4.37 -0.99
CA ALA A 71 -10.22 3.09 -0.28
C ALA A 71 -11.48 2.34 -0.72
N ASN A 72 -12.61 3.04 -0.89
CA ASN A 72 -13.88 2.47 -1.32
C ASN A 72 -13.89 2.01 -2.80
N LYS A 73 -13.05 2.62 -3.66
CA LYS A 73 -12.90 2.22 -5.07
C LYS A 73 -11.97 1.02 -5.24
N LEU A 74 -11.05 0.81 -4.29
CA LEU A 74 -10.15 -0.32 -4.28
C LEU A 74 -10.86 -1.59 -3.81
N LYS A 75 -10.34 -2.75 -4.22
CA LYS A 75 -10.92 -4.06 -3.87
C LYS A 75 -9.83 -4.96 -3.34
N CYS A 76 -10.07 -5.63 -2.21
CA CYS A 76 -9.15 -6.68 -1.75
C CYS A 76 -8.93 -7.74 -2.83
N ASP A 77 -7.75 -8.35 -2.80
CA ASP A 77 -7.36 -9.42 -3.71
C ASP A 77 -6.59 -10.51 -2.95
N THR A 78 -6.00 -11.46 -3.66
CA THR A 78 -5.23 -12.55 -3.02
C THR A 78 -4.06 -12.03 -2.18
N ILE A 79 -3.50 -10.88 -2.54
CA ILE A 79 -2.31 -10.28 -1.92
C ILE A 79 -2.73 -9.35 -0.77
N VAL A 80 -3.74 -8.51 -0.99
CA VAL A 80 -4.24 -7.52 -0.02
C VAL A 80 -5.52 -8.03 0.63
N SER A 81 -5.47 -8.31 1.93
CA SER A 81 -6.61 -8.84 2.70
C SER A 81 -7.55 -7.75 3.21
N GLN A 82 -7.03 -6.56 3.51
CA GLN A 82 -7.82 -5.43 4.01
C GLN A 82 -7.29 -4.12 3.45
N ILE A 83 -8.22 -3.21 3.18
CA ILE A 83 -7.95 -1.82 2.79
C ILE A 83 -8.78 -0.93 3.71
N SER A 84 -8.16 0.12 4.26
CA SER A 84 -8.87 1.07 5.11
C SER A 84 -8.36 2.50 4.89
N PRO A 85 -9.23 3.52 5.00
CA PRO A 85 -8.77 4.90 4.99
C PRO A 85 -8.04 5.25 6.29
N GLY A 86 -6.90 5.90 6.14
CA GLY A 86 -6.15 6.56 7.20
C GLY A 86 -6.23 8.08 7.08
N LYS A 87 -5.48 8.81 7.90
CA LYS A 87 -5.45 10.28 7.85
C LYS A 87 -4.60 10.76 6.67
N GLY A 88 -5.25 11.04 5.53
CA GLY A 88 -4.59 11.40 4.27
C GLY A 88 -3.83 10.24 3.62
N THR A 89 -4.12 9.01 4.05
CA THR A 89 -3.47 7.78 3.56
C THR A 89 -4.50 6.71 3.26
N VAL A 90 -4.12 5.76 2.41
CA VAL A 90 -4.83 4.49 2.29
C VAL A 90 -3.95 3.39 2.84
N ASP A 91 -4.47 2.66 3.81
CA ASP A 91 -3.76 1.62 4.53
C ASP A 91 -4.10 0.24 3.93
N PHE A 92 -3.08 -0.61 3.81
CA PHE A 92 -3.15 -1.93 3.21
C PHE A 92 -2.60 -2.98 4.16
N THR A 93 -3.41 -4.01 4.41
CA THR A 93 -2.98 -5.22 5.13
C THR A 93 -2.79 -6.34 4.11
N ILE A 94 -1.66 -7.03 4.20
CA ILE A 94 -1.33 -8.16 3.34
C ILE A 94 -1.96 -9.43 3.89
N ASN A 95 -2.33 -10.34 2.99
CA ASN A 95 -2.71 -11.69 3.37
C ASN A 95 -1.52 -12.40 4.05
N ARG A 96 -1.62 -12.59 5.37
CA ARG A 96 -0.56 -13.18 6.20
C ARG A 96 -0.26 -14.62 5.85
N ASP A 97 -1.28 -15.39 5.45
CA ASP A 97 -1.09 -16.79 5.06
C ASP A 97 -0.28 -16.87 3.77
N LEU A 98 -0.59 -15.99 2.81
CA LEU A 98 0.19 -15.86 1.59
C LEU A 98 1.63 -15.42 1.89
N LEU A 99 1.80 -14.39 2.73
CA LEU A 99 3.11 -13.90 3.14
C LEU A 99 3.95 -15.02 3.78
N ALA A 100 3.39 -15.75 4.74
CA ALA A 100 4.08 -16.84 5.43
C ALA A 100 4.50 -17.94 4.45
N LYS A 101 3.60 -18.37 3.55
CA LYS A 101 3.92 -19.36 2.51
C LYS A 101 5.04 -18.88 1.58
N THR A 102 4.96 -17.64 1.10
CA THR A 102 5.98 -17.07 0.20
C THR A 102 7.33 -16.94 0.89
N VAL A 103 7.36 -16.52 2.16
CA VAL A 103 8.61 -16.41 2.93
C VAL A 103 9.22 -17.78 3.19
N LEU A 104 8.42 -18.76 3.62
CA LEU A 104 8.91 -20.13 3.86
C LEU A 104 9.48 -20.75 2.58
N GLN A 105 8.78 -20.59 1.46
CA GLN A 105 9.27 -21.05 0.16
C GLN A 105 10.62 -20.40 -0.18
N GLN A 106 10.74 -19.08 -0.03
CA GLN A 106 11.99 -18.37 -0.30
C GLN A 106 13.12 -18.83 0.63
N VAL A 107 12.83 -19.07 1.91
CA VAL A 107 13.84 -19.57 2.87
C VAL A 107 14.35 -20.95 2.48
N PHE A 108 13.48 -21.85 2.02
CA PHE A 108 13.91 -23.16 1.52
C PHE A 108 14.74 -23.03 0.24
N GLU A 109 14.32 -22.19 -0.71
CA GLU A 109 15.07 -21.91 -1.94
C GLU A 109 16.47 -21.34 -1.64
N ASP A 110 16.55 -20.35 -0.75
CA ASP A 110 17.80 -19.69 -0.36
C ASP A 110 18.72 -20.63 0.45
N GLY A 111 18.15 -21.56 1.21
CA GLY A 111 18.88 -22.52 2.05
C GLY A 111 19.26 -23.83 1.34
N SER A 112 18.95 -23.97 0.06
CA SER A 112 19.26 -25.17 -0.75
C SER A 112 20.70 -25.18 -1.32
N GLU A 113 21.61 -24.40 -0.72
CA GLU A 113 23.06 -24.42 -1.03
C GLU A 113 23.77 -25.68 -0.50
#